data_AF-A0A2W4NI97-F1
#
_entry.id   AF-A0A2W4NI97-F1
#
_cell.length_a   1.000
_cell.length_b   1.000
_cell.length_c   1.000
_cell.angle_alpha   90.00
_cell.angle_beta   90.00
_cell.angle_gamma   90.00
#
_symmetry.space_group_name_H-M   'P 1'
#
loop_
_entity.id
_entity.type
_entity.pdbx_description
1 polymer ?
#
loop_
_entity_poly.entity_id
_entity_poly.type
_entity_poly.pdbx_seq_one_letter_code
_entity_poly.pdbx_strand_id
1 'polypeptide(L)'
;LRQYGAGAGLGEGICHNLIVERLARPGDLVVGTDSHTCTAGALGCLAFGVGSTDMAAGFVTADFRVRVPESVRVELVGRLRPFVTAKDVWLTLLARDDVRQGVLVGRVLEFSGNGIAALPLDERATLANMAVEAGALTAILPVDDALLETLARQRGERAVEIRARALAPDEDATYAARIEIALDAIEPMVALPSDPKNAIPVSRLASAGHGAVAIDIAYGGSCTGSKSADMDLYAAVLEPAVRHGVRVAPRVAFYIQFGSDRVRRHAEERGYIELFRAAGAELLEPACGACIGAGPGTSTRPDQVTVSAANRNYPGRSGPGRVYLASPAVVAASALAGTLAAPDALPFAEEFR
;
A
#
# COMPACT_ATOMS: atom_id res chain seq x y z
N LEU A 1 -22.31 5.03 17.48
CA LEU A 1 -21.02 5.66 17.14
C LEU A 1 -19.98 5.23 18.17
N ARG A 2 -18.83 4.68 17.76
CA ARG A 2 -17.66 4.50 18.64
C ARG A 2 -16.68 5.63 18.32
N GLN A 3 -16.44 6.52 19.28
CA GLN A 3 -15.44 7.59 19.15
C GLN A 3 -14.14 7.13 19.80
N TYR A 4 -13.03 7.23 19.08
CA TYR A 4 -11.70 6.97 19.60
C TYR A 4 -11.00 8.32 19.77
N GLY A 5 -11.00 8.84 21.01
CA GLY A 5 -10.32 10.09 21.39
C GLY A 5 -8.87 9.87 21.85
N ALA A 6 -8.12 10.97 22.03
CA ALA A 6 -6.73 10.94 22.49
C ALA A 6 -6.58 10.16 23.80
N GLY A 7 -5.76 9.09 23.80
CA GLY A 7 -5.60 8.20 24.95
C GLY A 7 -4.92 6.85 24.66
N ALA A 8 -4.78 6.44 23.39
CA ALA A 8 -3.82 5.39 23.00
C ALA A 8 -2.45 6.04 22.77
N GLY A 9 -1.36 5.39 23.18
CA GLY A 9 -0.04 6.00 23.21
C GLY A 9 0.38 6.56 21.85
N LEU A 10 0.91 7.79 21.84
CA LEU A 10 1.66 8.29 20.67
C LEU A 10 2.81 7.30 20.41
N GLY A 11 2.80 6.62 19.25
CA GLY A 11 3.87 5.70 18.84
C GLY A 11 3.46 4.24 18.57
N GLU A 12 2.18 3.87 18.65
CA GLU A 12 1.77 2.47 18.43
C GLU A 12 1.73 2.03 16.95
N GLY A 13 1.71 2.98 16.01
CA GLY A 13 1.67 2.71 14.57
C GLY A 13 1.05 3.81 13.73
N ILE A 14 1.06 3.60 12.42
CA ILE A 14 0.36 4.43 11.43
C ILE A 14 -1.15 4.22 11.62
N CYS A 15 -1.91 5.32 11.68
CA CYS A 15 -3.33 5.30 12.03
C CYS A 15 -4.17 4.29 11.23
N HIS A 16 -3.97 4.23 9.91
CA HIS A 16 -4.71 3.31 9.02
C HIS A 16 -4.43 1.85 9.29
N ASN A 17 -3.18 1.51 9.61
CA ASN A 17 -2.83 0.17 10.05
C ASN A 17 -3.59 -0.13 11.34
N LEU A 18 -3.46 0.72 12.37
CA LEU A 18 -4.15 0.50 13.65
C LEU A 18 -5.67 0.36 13.50
N ILE A 19 -6.30 1.13 12.60
CA ILE A 19 -7.72 1.01 12.29
C ILE A 19 -8.06 -0.39 11.77
N VAL A 20 -7.34 -0.89 10.76
CA VAL A 20 -7.56 -2.23 10.18
C VAL A 20 -7.23 -3.34 11.19
N GLU A 21 -6.14 -3.16 11.93
CA GLU A 21 -5.63 -4.16 12.88
C GLU A 21 -6.55 -4.37 14.08
N ARG A 22 -7.22 -3.30 14.55
CA ARG A 22 -7.85 -3.31 15.89
C ARG A 22 -9.28 -2.78 15.91
N LEU A 23 -9.60 -1.75 15.13
CA LEU A 23 -10.79 -0.93 15.36
C LEU A 23 -11.94 -1.26 14.41
N ALA A 24 -11.71 -1.14 13.11
CA ALA A 24 -12.73 -1.32 12.09
C ALA A 24 -13.16 -2.78 12.00
N ARG A 25 -14.43 -2.98 11.67
CA ARG A 25 -15.04 -4.29 11.46
C ARG A 25 -15.87 -4.27 10.19
N PRO A 26 -16.04 -5.41 9.51
CA PRO A 26 -16.86 -5.47 8.32
C PRO A 26 -18.27 -4.90 8.50
N GLY A 27 -18.72 -4.13 7.51
CA GLY A 27 -19.97 -3.38 7.54
C GLY A 27 -19.95 -2.06 8.30
N ASP A 28 -18.80 -1.64 8.86
CA ASP A 28 -18.69 -0.33 9.52
C ASP A 28 -18.69 0.83 8.50
N LEU A 29 -19.25 1.96 8.94
CA LEU A 29 -18.97 3.28 8.39
C LEU A 29 -17.79 3.89 9.16
N VAL A 30 -16.67 4.14 8.50
CA VAL A 30 -15.43 4.65 9.12
C VAL A 30 -15.10 6.04 8.58
N VAL A 31 -15.03 7.02 9.47
CA VAL A 31 -14.72 8.41 9.12
C VAL A 31 -13.48 8.85 9.87
N GLY A 32 -12.54 9.49 9.18
CA GLY A 32 -11.27 9.94 9.73
C GLY A 32 -10.83 11.28 9.13
N THR A 33 -9.91 11.98 9.78
CA THR A 33 -9.41 13.28 9.29
C THR A 33 -8.27 13.17 8.30
N ASP A 34 -7.93 11.95 7.88
CA ASP A 34 -6.88 11.68 6.90
C ASP A 34 -7.47 11.07 5.63
N SER A 35 -6.91 11.43 4.47
CA SER A 35 -7.39 10.99 3.16
C SER A 35 -7.35 9.48 2.97
N HIS A 36 -6.39 8.79 3.59
CA HIS A 36 -6.19 7.35 3.45
C HIS A 36 -7.04 6.51 4.40
N THR A 37 -8.03 7.13 5.06
CA THR A 37 -9.04 6.43 5.88
C THR A 37 -9.75 5.33 5.07
N CYS A 38 -9.83 5.48 3.74
CA CYS A 38 -10.29 4.47 2.79
C CYS A 38 -9.63 3.09 2.95
N THR A 39 -8.44 2.99 3.57
CA THR A 39 -7.76 1.71 3.88
C THR A 39 -8.68 0.72 4.60
N ALA A 40 -9.60 1.20 5.45
CA ALA A 40 -10.54 0.32 6.17
C ALA A 40 -11.51 -0.43 5.23
N GLY A 41 -11.65 0.01 3.98
CA GLY A 41 -12.41 -0.69 2.95
C GLY A 41 -11.89 -2.09 2.61
N ALA A 42 -10.65 -2.42 2.98
CA ALA A 42 -10.12 -3.78 2.95
C ALA A 42 -10.89 -4.77 3.83
N LEU A 43 -11.64 -4.26 4.80
CA LEU A 43 -12.53 -5.04 5.66
C LEU A 43 -13.99 -5.01 5.19
N GLY A 44 -14.29 -4.48 4.00
CA GLY A 44 -15.67 -4.29 3.55
C GLY A 44 -16.39 -3.11 4.25
N CYS A 45 -15.63 -2.13 4.73
CA CYS A 45 -16.17 -0.91 5.34
C CYS A 45 -16.40 0.18 4.29
N LEU A 46 -17.42 1.01 4.47
CA LEU A 46 -17.48 2.30 3.78
C LEU A 46 -16.62 3.29 4.57
N ALA A 47 -15.47 3.68 4.02
CA ALA A 47 -14.48 4.45 4.77
C ALA A 47 -13.95 5.65 4.00
N PHE A 48 -14.01 6.86 4.55
CA PHE A 48 -13.56 8.07 3.84
C PHE A 48 -13.03 9.16 4.78
N GLY A 49 -12.16 10.00 4.22
CA GLY A 49 -11.59 11.16 4.90
C GLY A 49 -12.57 12.34 4.92
N VAL A 50 -12.56 13.12 6.01
CA VAL A 50 -13.32 14.38 6.15
C VAL A 50 -12.45 15.49 6.74
N GLY A 51 -12.88 16.74 6.58
CA GLY A 51 -12.20 17.88 7.20
C GLY A 51 -12.38 17.94 8.72
N SER A 52 -11.58 18.77 9.39
CA SER A 52 -11.68 18.98 10.84
C SER A 52 -13.04 19.55 11.26
N THR A 53 -13.65 20.41 10.44
CA THR A 53 -15.00 20.95 10.69
C THR A 53 -16.07 19.88 10.67
N ASP A 54 -16.05 19.00 9.65
CA ASP A 54 -17.00 17.90 9.54
C ASP A 54 -16.81 16.91 10.68
N MET A 55 -15.56 16.62 11.06
CA MET A 55 -15.25 15.78 12.22
C MET A 55 -15.79 16.39 13.52
N ALA A 56 -15.58 17.69 13.74
CA ALA A 56 -16.09 18.39 14.92
C ALA A 56 -17.63 18.38 14.96
N ALA A 57 -18.29 18.58 13.82
CA ALA A 57 -19.75 18.46 13.71
C ALA A 57 -20.21 17.03 14.04
N GLY A 58 -19.57 16.01 13.45
CA GLY A 58 -19.87 14.61 13.71
C GLY A 58 -19.64 14.18 15.16
N PHE A 59 -18.72 14.83 15.89
CA PHE A 59 -18.58 14.61 17.34
C PHE A 59 -19.78 15.10 18.14
N VAL A 60 -20.45 16.16 17.69
CA VAL A 60 -21.63 16.73 18.34
C VAL A 60 -22.91 16.01 17.90
N THR A 61 -23.06 15.72 16.61
CA THR A 61 -24.31 15.22 16.02
C THR A 61 -24.35 13.71 15.88
N ALA A 62 -23.20 13.04 15.88
CA ALA A 62 -23.03 11.65 15.44
C ALA A 62 -23.42 11.38 13.97
N ASP A 63 -23.58 12.44 13.17
CA ASP A 63 -24.02 12.37 11.78
C ASP A 63 -22.99 12.98 10.83
N PHE A 64 -22.79 12.33 9.68
CA PHE A 64 -21.99 12.85 8.57
C PHE A 64 -22.84 12.93 7.31
N ARG A 65 -22.77 14.06 6.60
CA ARG A 65 -23.50 14.26 5.35
C ARG A 65 -22.65 13.80 4.18
N VAL A 66 -23.15 12.81 3.45
CA VAL A 66 -22.52 12.28 2.23
C VAL A 66 -23.58 12.17 1.16
N ARG A 67 -23.28 12.66 -0.04
CA ARG A 67 -24.08 12.33 -1.23
C ARG A 67 -23.74 10.90 -1.62
N VAL A 68 -24.74 10.04 -1.73
CA VAL A 68 -24.54 8.64 -2.17
C VAL A 68 -23.78 8.66 -3.51
N PRO A 69 -22.55 8.12 -3.55
CA PRO A 69 -21.71 8.16 -4.74
C PRO A 69 -22.13 7.06 -5.73
N GLU A 70 -21.80 7.26 -7.01
CA GLU A 70 -21.84 6.17 -7.98
C GLU A 70 -20.71 5.16 -7.70
N SER A 71 -20.91 3.91 -8.10
CA SER A 71 -19.92 2.83 -7.95
C SER A 71 -19.26 2.49 -9.29
N VAL A 72 -17.96 2.21 -9.25
CA VAL A 72 -17.20 1.58 -10.36
C VAL A 72 -16.77 0.20 -9.90
N ARG A 73 -17.08 -0.83 -10.70
CA ARG A 73 -16.62 -2.18 -10.41
C ARG A 73 -15.23 -2.39 -10.99
N VAL A 74 -14.28 -2.80 -10.15
CA VAL A 74 -12.93 -3.18 -10.56
C VAL A 74 -12.77 -4.68 -10.35
N GLU A 75 -12.76 -5.44 -11.43
CA GLU A 75 -12.68 -6.90 -11.41
C GLU A 75 -11.25 -7.38 -11.61
N LEU A 76 -10.69 -8.06 -10.59
CA LEU A 76 -9.36 -8.62 -10.61
C LEU A 76 -9.42 -10.10 -11.00
N VAL A 77 -8.86 -10.43 -12.16
CA VAL A 77 -8.93 -11.77 -12.76
C VAL A 77 -7.55 -12.43 -12.75
N GLY A 78 -7.49 -13.70 -12.34
CA GLY A 78 -6.27 -14.48 -12.35
C GLY A 78 -5.48 -14.35 -11.05
N ARG A 79 -4.15 -14.42 -11.13
CA ARG A 79 -3.25 -14.34 -9.96
C ARG A 79 -2.03 -13.50 -10.28
N LEU A 80 -1.56 -12.75 -9.30
CA LEU A 80 -0.32 -12.01 -9.41
C LEU A 80 0.87 -12.96 -9.58
N ARG A 81 1.83 -12.54 -10.39
CA ARG A 81 3.12 -13.23 -10.54
C ARG A 81 4.00 -12.99 -9.31
N PRO A 82 5.03 -13.83 -9.07
CA PRO A 82 5.98 -13.59 -7.99
C PRO A 82 6.52 -12.16 -8.01
N PHE A 83 6.63 -11.55 -6.82
CA PHE A 83 7.09 -10.17 -6.60
C PHE A 83 6.27 -9.04 -7.24
N VAL A 84 5.12 -9.36 -7.85
CA VAL A 84 4.11 -8.37 -8.25
C VAL A 84 3.08 -8.25 -7.12
N THR A 85 2.76 -7.03 -6.73
CA THR A 85 1.89 -6.75 -5.58
C THR A 85 0.68 -5.88 -5.95
N ALA A 86 -0.23 -5.68 -5.01
CA ALA A 86 -1.32 -4.71 -5.07
C ALA A 86 -0.83 -3.30 -5.40
N LYS A 87 0.42 -2.96 -5.06
CA LYS A 87 1.04 -1.71 -5.48
C LYS A 87 1.14 -1.64 -7.00
N ASP A 88 1.58 -2.71 -7.64
CA ASP A 88 1.73 -2.80 -9.10
C ASP A 88 0.36 -2.82 -9.80
N VAL A 89 -0.64 -3.45 -9.19
CA VAL A 89 -2.06 -3.34 -9.63
C VAL A 89 -2.51 -1.89 -9.67
N TRP A 90 -2.26 -1.14 -8.60
CA TRP A 90 -2.63 0.27 -8.53
C TRP A 90 -1.87 1.14 -9.51
N LEU A 91 -0.56 0.95 -9.65
CA LEU A 91 0.24 1.71 -10.61
C LEU A 91 -0.21 1.42 -12.05
N THR A 92 -0.60 0.18 -12.35
CA THR A 92 -1.20 -0.20 -13.64
C THR A 92 -2.55 0.48 -13.85
N LEU A 93 -3.42 0.46 -12.84
CA LEU A 93 -4.75 1.08 -12.90
C LEU A 93 -4.66 2.60 -13.07
N LEU A 94 -3.78 3.26 -12.32
CA LEU A 94 -3.58 4.72 -12.39
C LEU A 94 -3.01 5.20 -13.73
N ALA A 95 -2.25 4.35 -14.42
CA ALA A 95 -1.65 4.67 -15.71
C ALA A 95 -2.63 4.57 -16.89
N ARG A 96 -3.81 3.96 -16.70
CA ARG A 96 -4.82 3.82 -17.76
C ARG A 96 -5.41 5.18 -18.16
N ASP A 97 -5.70 5.33 -19.45
CA ASP A 97 -6.21 6.59 -20.00
C ASP A 97 -7.57 6.99 -19.42
N ASP A 98 -8.50 6.05 -19.26
CA ASP A 98 -9.83 6.28 -18.66
C ASP A 98 -9.74 6.75 -17.20
N VAL A 99 -8.83 6.16 -16.41
CA VAL A 99 -8.55 6.58 -15.03
C VAL A 99 -7.89 7.96 -14.99
N ARG A 100 -6.95 8.25 -15.90
CA ARG A 100 -6.33 9.57 -16.01
C ARG A 100 -7.33 10.65 -16.44
N GLN A 101 -8.34 10.29 -17.23
CA GLN A 101 -9.47 11.14 -17.63
C GLN A 101 -10.53 11.29 -16.53
N GLY A 102 -10.40 10.57 -15.41
CA GLY A 102 -11.19 10.81 -14.20
C GLY A 102 -12.42 9.92 -14.03
N VAL A 103 -12.49 8.76 -14.70
CA VAL A 103 -13.63 7.82 -14.57
C VAL A 103 -13.91 7.36 -13.13
N LEU A 104 -12.90 7.47 -12.25
CA LEU A 104 -12.97 7.06 -10.84
C LEU A 104 -13.25 8.22 -9.86
N VAL A 105 -13.21 9.48 -10.32
CA VAL A 105 -13.24 10.64 -9.43
C VAL A 105 -14.58 10.75 -8.71
N GLY A 106 -14.55 10.85 -7.38
CA GLY A 106 -15.72 10.99 -6.52
C GLY A 106 -16.59 9.73 -6.40
N ARG A 107 -16.14 8.60 -6.96
CA ARG A 107 -16.88 7.33 -6.97
C ARG A 107 -16.37 6.36 -5.90
N VAL A 108 -17.18 5.35 -5.60
CA VAL A 108 -16.76 4.20 -4.78
C VAL A 108 -16.24 3.11 -5.70
N LEU A 109 -15.05 2.60 -5.42
CA LEU A 109 -14.50 1.47 -6.15
C LEU A 109 -14.89 0.18 -5.46
N GLU A 110 -15.71 -0.63 -6.09
CA GLU A 110 -16.03 -1.96 -5.60
C GLU A 110 -15.10 -2.97 -6.27
N PHE A 111 -14.15 -3.50 -5.52
CA PHE A 111 -13.27 -4.55 -6.01
C PHE A 111 -14.01 -5.89 -6.01
N SER A 112 -13.86 -6.65 -7.09
CA SER A 112 -14.44 -7.99 -7.25
C SER A 112 -13.49 -8.90 -8.03
N GLY A 113 -13.92 -10.13 -8.31
CA GLY A 113 -13.17 -11.08 -9.14
C GLY A 113 -12.40 -12.13 -8.32
N ASN A 114 -12.02 -13.22 -8.99
CA ASN A 114 -11.39 -14.38 -8.36
C ASN A 114 -9.98 -14.11 -7.84
N GLY A 115 -9.33 -13.04 -8.30
CA GLY A 115 -7.99 -12.66 -7.88
C GLY A 115 -7.91 -12.17 -6.43
N ILE A 116 -9.00 -11.67 -5.87
CA ILE A 116 -9.03 -11.11 -4.51
C ILE A 116 -8.79 -12.18 -3.44
N ALA A 117 -9.35 -13.37 -3.63
CA ALA A 117 -9.25 -14.47 -2.66
C ALA A 117 -7.79 -14.89 -2.40
N ALA A 118 -6.89 -14.66 -3.36
CA ALA A 118 -5.47 -14.95 -3.23
C ALA A 118 -4.66 -13.84 -2.52
N LEU A 119 -5.25 -12.65 -2.33
CA LEU A 119 -4.57 -11.52 -1.71
C LEU A 119 -4.71 -11.56 -0.18
N PRO A 120 -3.61 -11.50 0.58
CA PRO A 120 -3.66 -11.34 2.03
C PRO A 120 -4.31 -10.00 2.41
N LEU A 121 -4.80 -9.89 3.65
CA LEU A 121 -5.44 -8.67 4.15
C LEU A 121 -4.56 -7.42 3.96
N ASP A 122 -3.24 -7.53 4.12
CA ASP A 122 -2.32 -6.41 3.94
C ASP A 122 -2.32 -5.91 2.48
N GLU A 123 -2.38 -6.80 1.50
CA GLU A 123 -2.47 -6.44 0.08
C GLU A 123 -3.83 -5.83 -0.27
N ARG A 124 -4.90 -6.35 0.34
CA ARG A 124 -6.24 -5.74 0.29
C ARG A 124 -6.25 -4.33 0.89
N ALA A 125 -5.50 -4.11 1.98
CA ALA A 125 -5.33 -2.80 2.58
C ALA A 125 -4.60 -1.83 1.64
N THR A 126 -3.57 -2.28 0.92
CA THR A 126 -2.94 -1.49 -0.15
C THR A 126 -3.94 -1.16 -1.26
N LEU A 127 -4.77 -2.12 -1.68
CA LEU A 127 -5.84 -1.89 -2.66
C LEU A 127 -6.85 -0.83 -2.19
N ALA A 128 -7.30 -0.90 -0.94
CA ALA A 128 -8.24 0.07 -0.40
C ALA A 128 -7.62 1.46 -0.21
N ASN A 129 -6.37 1.49 0.28
CA ASN A 129 -5.63 2.70 0.63
C ASN A 129 -5.46 3.63 -0.59
N MET A 130 -4.99 3.08 -1.72
CA MET A 130 -4.61 3.92 -2.85
C MET A 130 -5.78 4.41 -3.71
N ALA A 131 -7.03 4.14 -3.30
CA ALA A 131 -8.22 4.64 -3.99
C ALA A 131 -8.23 6.17 -4.12
N VAL A 132 -7.73 6.87 -3.09
CA VAL A 132 -7.71 8.32 -3.07
C VAL A 132 -6.70 8.92 -4.08
N GLU A 133 -5.66 8.19 -4.47
CA GLU A 133 -4.72 8.61 -5.53
C GLU A 133 -5.40 8.64 -6.92
N ALA A 134 -6.46 7.85 -7.12
CA ALA A 134 -7.31 7.93 -8.31
C ALA A 134 -8.39 9.04 -8.21
N GLY A 135 -8.48 9.73 -7.08
CA GLY A 135 -9.55 10.69 -6.78
C GLY A 135 -10.88 10.03 -6.41
N ALA A 136 -10.90 8.71 -6.19
CA ALA A 136 -12.08 8.01 -5.70
C ALA A 136 -12.39 8.42 -4.25
N LEU A 137 -13.67 8.34 -3.87
CA LEU A 137 -14.09 8.57 -2.48
C LEU A 137 -13.50 7.50 -1.56
N THR A 138 -13.61 6.24 -1.98
CA THR A 138 -13.08 5.08 -1.27
C THR A 138 -13.03 3.86 -2.18
N ALA A 139 -12.48 2.76 -1.66
CA ALA A 139 -12.58 1.44 -2.26
C ALA A 139 -13.08 0.44 -1.23
N ILE A 140 -13.91 -0.51 -1.65
CA ILE A 140 -14.49 -1.57 -0.81
C ILE A 140 -14.08 -2.91 -1.40
N LEU A 141 -13.55 -3.79 -0.54
CA LEU A 141 -13.21 -5.17 -0.89
C LEU A 141 -14.21 -6.15 -0.26
N PRO A 142 -14.44 -7.31 -0.89
CA PRO A 142 -15.42 -8.27 -0.43
C PRO A 142 -14.99 -8.93 0.89
N VAL A 143 -15.99 -9.27 1.69
CA VAL A 143 -15.83 -10.03 2.94
C VAL A 143 -15.97 -11.52 2.63
N ASP A 144 -14.86 -12.13 2.20
CA ASP A 144 -14.78 -13.54 1.83
C ASP A 144 -14.17 -14.41 2.94
N ASP A 145 -14.14 -15.73 2.70
CA ASP A 145 -13.64 -16.70 3.67
C ASP A 145 -12.17 -16.48 4.06
N ALA A 146 -11.33 -16.01 3.13
CA ALA A 146 -9.93 -15.70 3.40
C ALA A 146 -9.79 -14.52 4.38
N LEU A 147 -10.64 -13.49 4.25
CA LEU A 147 -10.70 -12.40 5.22
C LEU A 147 -11.19 -12.90 6.58
N LEU A 148 -12.25 -13.73 6.60
CA LEU A 148 -12.80 -14.28 7.84
C LEU A 148 -11.78 -15.11 8.60
N GLU A 149 -11.03 -15.97 7.93
CA GLU A 149 -9.95 -16.76 8.53
C GLU A 149 -8.86 -15.86 9.10
N THR A 150 -8.47 -14.81 8.36
CA THR A 150 -7.46 -13.85 8.81
C THR A 150 -7.91 -13.11 10.06
N LEU A 151 -9.16 -12.64 10.11
CA LEU A 151 -9.71 -11.94 11.28
C LEU A 151 -9.87 -12.88 12.49
N ALA A 152 -10.27 -14.12 12.27
CA ALA A 152 -10.30 -15.13 13.32
C ALA A 152 -8.90 -15.39 13.90
N ARG A 153 -7.89 -15.56 13.04
CA ARG A 153 -6.50 -15.84 13.46
C ARG A 153 -5.85 -14.63 14.15
N GLN A 154 -6.00 -13.43 13.61
CA GLN A 154 -5.29 -12.24 14.10
C GLN A 154 -6.00 -11.49 15.22
N ARG A 155 -7.35 -11.58 15.28
CA ARG A 155 -8.17 -10.78 16.20
C ARG A 155 -9.13 -11.62 17.05
N GLY A 156 -9.19 -12.93 16.84
CA GLY A 156 -10.12 -13.82 17.55
C GLY A 156 -11.59 -13.57 17.22
N GLU A 157 -11.89 -12.90 16.10
CA GLU A 157 -13.27 -12.57 15.71
C GLU A 157 -13.99 -13.79 15.12
N ARG A 158 -15.27 -13.96 15.46
CA ARG A 158 -16.04 -15.13 15.01
C ARG A 158 -16.65 -14.88 13.63
N ALA A 159 -16.40 -15.80 12.70
CA ALA A 159 -16.89 -15.70 11.32
C ALA A 159 -18.42 -15.50 11.23
N VAL A 160 -19.21 -16.12 12.12
CA VAL A 160 -20.67 -15.95 12.16
C VAL A 160 -21.11 -14.51 12.46
N GLU A 161 -20.39 -13.82 13.36
CA GLU A 161 -20.69 -12.43 13.73
C GLU A 161 -20.32 -11.47 12.61
N ILE A 162 -19.20 -11.76 11.93
CA ILE A 162 -18.75 -10.96 10.80
C ILE A 162 -19.73 -11.10 9.62
N ARG A 163 -20.10 -12.34 9.25
CA ARG A 163 -21.04 -12.59 8.14
C ARG A 163 -22.39 -11.94 8.37
N ALA A 164 -22.88 -11.87 9.61
CA ALA A 164 -24.13 -11.19 9.93
C ALA A 164 -24.11 -9.66 9.69
N ARG A 165 -22.92 -9.07 9.56
CA ARG A 165 -22.72 -7.63 9.33
C ARG A 165 -22.15 -7.31 7.96
N ALA A 166 -21.55 -8.30 7.30
CA ALA A 166 -20.94 -8.17 5.99
C ALA A 166 -21.99 -7.73 4.96
N LEU A 167 -21.62 -6.75 4.16
CA LEU A 167 -22.41 -6.30 3.02
C LEU A 167 -21.85 -6.93 1.74
N ALA A 168 -22.74 -7.31 0.84
CA ALA A 168 -22.40 -7.81 -0.48
C ALA A 168 -23.24 -7.05 -1.51
N PRO A 169 -22.73 -6.87 -2.74
CA PRO A 169 -23.51 -6.28 -3.82
C PRO A 169 -24.69 -7.19 -4.17
N ASP A 170 -25.84 -6.59 -4.44
CA ASP A 170 -27.00 -7.28 -4.99
C ASP A 170 -26.71 -7.78 -6.43
N GLU A 171 -27.42 -8.83 -6.87
CA GLU A 171 -27.22 -9.42 -8.21
C GLU A 171 -27.53 -8.42 -9.34
N ASP A 172 -28.46 -7.50 -9.11
CA ASP A 172 -28.89 -6.46 -10.05
C ASP A 172 -28.22 -5.10 -9.81
N ALA A 173 -27.14 -5.05 -9.01
CA ALA A 173 -26.39 -3.83 -8.76
C ALA A 173 -25.89 -3.18 -10.07
N THR A 174 -26.15 -1.88 -10.20
CA THR A 174 -25.73 -1.07 -11.35
C THR A 174 -24.43 -0.33 -11.04
N TYR A 175 -23.58 -0.19 -12.06
CA TYR A 175 -22.29 0.47 -11.92
C TYR A 175 -22.11 1.50 -13.03
N ALA A 176 -21.55 2.65 -12.68
CA ALA A 176 -21.32 3.73 -13.63
C ALA A 176 -20.13 3.44 -14.56
N ALA A 177 -19.27 2.49 -14.20
CA ALA A 177 -18.26 1.89 -15.07
C ALA A 177 -17.87 0.50 -14.55
N ARG A 178 -17.28 -0.32 -15.43
CA ARG A 178 -16.66 -1.61 -15.10
C ARG A 178 -15.25 -1.64 -15.68
N ILE A 179 -14.27 -2.02 -14.89
CA ILE A 179 -12.87 -2.13 -15.27
C ILE A 179 -12.42 -3.55 -14.92
N GLU A 180 -11.89 -4.26 -15.90
CA GLU A 180 -11.26 -5.56 -15.68
C GLU A 180 -9.73 -5.41 -15.68
N ILE A 181 -9.06 -6.12 -14.76
CA ILE A 181 -7.61 -6.17 -14.64
C ILE A 181 -7.16 -7.64 -14.58
N ALA A 182 -6.46 -8.07 -15.62
CA ALA A 182 -5.78 -9.38 -15.65
C ALA A 182 -4.50 -9.31 -14.81
N LEU A 183 -4.49 -9.99 -13.66
CA LEU A 183 -3.41 -9.92 -12.68
C LEU A 183 -2.10 -10.57 -13.16
N ASP A 184 -2.21 -11.59 -14.01
CA ASP A 184 -1.09 -12.32 -14.59
C ASP A 184 -0.32 -11.50 -15.64
N ALA A 185 -0.98 -10.53 -16.26
CA ALA A 185 -0.39 -9.61 -17.23
C ALA A 185 0.41 -8.46 -16.57
N ILE A 186 0.28 -8.25 -15.25
CA ILE A 186 0.93 -7.15 -14.54
C ILE A 186 2.41 -7.47 -14.30
N GLU A 187 3.29 -6.55 -14.70
CA GLU A 187 4.73 -6.53 -14.42
C GLU A 187 5.03 -5.69 -13.16
N PRO A 188 6.20 -5.85 -12.52
CA PRO A 188 6.64 -4.88 -11.52
C PRO A 188 6.63 -3.46 -12.10
N MET A 189 5.98 -2.53 -11.41
CA MET A 189 5.73 -1.17 -11.87
C MET A 189 6.54 -0.15 -11.10
N VAL A 190 6.79 0.99 -11.73
CA VAL A 190 7.35 2.18 -11.08
C VAL A 190 6.63 3.44 -11.54
N ALA A 191 6.17 4.26 -10.60
CA ALA A 191 5.73 5.62 -10.87
C ALA A 191 6.94 6.55 -10.98
N LEU A 192 7.00 7.31 -12.06
CA LEU A 192 8.03 8.32 -12.28
C LEU A 192 7.74 9.56 -11.40
N PRO A 193 8.73 10.45 -11.19
CA PRO A 193 8.56 11.58 -10.29
C PRO A 193 7.38 12.49 -10.62
N SER A 194 6.85 13.14 -9.58
CA SER A 194 5.84 14.21 -9.63
C SER A 194 4.38 13.79 -9.84
N ASP A 195 4.09 12.58 -10.32
CA ASP A 195 2.71 12.10 -10.48
C ASP A 195 2.63 10.57 -10.40
N PRO A 196 1.87 9.96 -9.48
CA PRO A 196 1.72 8.50 -9.44
C PRO A 196 1.08 7.90 -10.70
N LYS A 197 0.40 8.70 -11.52
CA LYS A 197 -0.31 8.26 -12.74
C LYS A 197 0.57 8.10 -13.97
N ASN A 198 1.85 8.46 -13.90
CA ASN A 198 2.80 8.32 -15.01
C ASN A 198 3.59 6.99 -14.95
N ALA A 199 3.05 5.99 -14.26
CA ALA A 199 3.74 4.74 -14.01
C ALA A 199 3.95 3.89 -15.26
N ILE A 200 5.09 3.20 -15.28
CA ILE A 200 5.47 2.28 -16.34
C ILE A 200 6.03 0.98 -15.73
N PRO A 201 6.00 -0.15 -16.45
CA PRO A 201 6.75 -1.33 -16.04
C PRO A 201 8.24 -1.01 -15.87
N VAL A 202 8.87 -1.54 -14.82
CA VAL A 202 10.30 -1.34 -14.54
C VAL A 202 11.15 -1.78 -15.75
N SER A 203 10.73 -2.86 -16.43
CA SER A 203 11.33 -3.39 -17.66
C SER A 203 11.38 -2.37 -18.81
N ARG A 204 10.52 -1.34 -18.80
CA ARG A 204 10.42 -0.34 -19.87
C ARG A 204 11.19 0.95 -19.61
N LEU A 205 11.82 1.12 -18.44
CA LEU A 205 12.58 2.33 -18.08
C LEU A 205 13.60 2.72 -19.17
N ALA A 206 14.41 1.76 -19.63
CA ALA A 206 15.43 1.99 -20.64
C ALA A 206 14.82 2.40 -21.99
N SER A 207 13.83 1.64 -22.48
CA SER A 207 13.14 1.94 -23.75
C SER A 207 12.35 3.25 -23.74
N ALA A 208 11.91 3.70 -22.55
CA ALA A 208 11.22 4.98 -22.36
C ALA A 208 12.19 6.17 -22.23
N GLY A 209 13.50 5.96 -22.40
CA GLY A 209 14.50 7.03 -22.41
C GLY A 209 15.04 7.42 -21.03
N HIS A 210 14.73 6.67 -19.97
CA HIS A 210 15.26 6.93 -18.62
C HIS A 210 16.63 6.30 -18.37
N GLY A 211 17.03 5.31 -19.18
CA GLY A 211 18.27 4.56 -18.99
C GLY A 211 18.33 3.88 -17.61
N ALA A 212 19.56 3.69 -17.09
CA ALA A 212 19.77 3.22 -15.72
C ALA A 212 19.61 4.39 -14.74
N VAL A 213 18.56 4.35 -13.93
CA VAL A 213 18.28 5.39 -12.93
C VAL A 213 18.98 5.05 -11.62
N ALA A 214 20.12 5.68 -11.36
CA ALA A 214 20.79 5.58 -10.06
C ALA A 214 19.91 6.15 -8.94
N ILE A 215 19.96 5.51 -7.77
CA ILE A 215 19.22 5.94 -6.57
C ILE A 215 20.19 6.27 -5.43
N ASP A 216 19.78 7.20 -4.56
CA ASP A 216 20.50 7.58 -3.34
C ASP A 216 19.79 7.05 -2.08
N ILE A 217 18.47 6.91 -2.16
CA ILE A 217 17.63 6.50 -1.04
C ILE A 217 16.65 5.42 -1.50
N ALA A 218 16.55 4.35 -0.72
CA ALA A 218 15.46 3.39 -0.80
C ALA A 218 14.65 3.49 0.50
N TYR A 219 13.34 3.65 0.39
CA TYR A 219 12.47 3.79 1.56
C TYR A 219 11.32 2.77 1.50
N GLY A 220 11.43 1.74 2.31
CA GLY A 220 10.41 0.72 2.54
C GLY A 220 9.56 1.06 3.76
N GLY A 221 8.59 1.94 3.60
CA GLY A 221 7.73 2.42 4.69
C GLY A 221 6.37 2.88 4.20
N SER A 222 5.69 3.76 4.96
CA SER A 222 4.30 4.23 4.71
C SER A 222 3.22 3.17 4.99
N CYS A 223 1.96 3.59 5.13
CA CYS A 223 0.79 2.69 5.22
C CYS A 223 0.67 1.71 4.03
N THR A 224 1.39 1.98 2.93
CA THR A 224 1.41 1.13 1.72
C THR A 224 2.63 0.20 1.59
N GLY A 225 3.64 0.32 2.45
CA GLY A 225 4.88 -0.47 2.35
C GLY A 225 5.51 -0.88 3.68
N SER A 226 4.72 -0.92 4.76
CA SER A 226 5.18 -1.20 6.13
C SER A 226 4.30 -2.21 6.90
N LYS A 227 3.52 -3.02 6.21
CA LYS A 227 2.66 -4.06 6.80
C LYS A 227 3.43 -5.38 6.94
N SER A 228 2.87 -6.38 7.61
CA SER A 228 3.56 -7.67 7.82
C SER A 228 3.89 -8.36 6.50
N ALA A 229 2.95 -8.35 5.53
CA ALA A 229 3.21 -8.87 4.19
C ALA A 229 4.33 -8.11 3.45
N ASP A 230 4.47 -6.80 3.69
CA ASP A 230 5.57 -6.00 3.12
C ASP A 230 6.92 -6.43 3.73
N MET A 231 6.96 -6.72 5.03
CA MET A 231 8.16 -7.26 5.69
C MET A 231 8.55 -8.63 5.12
N ASP A 232 7.56 -9.51 4.90
CA ASP A 232 7.80 -10.82 4.26
C ASP A 232 8.38 -10.63 2.84
N LEU A 233 7.89 -9.64 2.08
CA LEU A 233 8.40 -9.32 0.75
C LEU A 233 9.83 -8.74 0.77
N TYR A 234 10.14 -7.84 1.70
CA TYR A 234 11.52 -7.37 1.87
C TYR A 234 12.44 -8.55 2.22
N ALA A 235 12.03 -9.43 3.13
CA ALA A 235 12.81 -10.61 3.51
C ALA A 235 13.05 -11.56 2.32
N ALA A 236 12.01 -11.83 1.52
CA ALA A 236 12.11 -12.68 0.34
C ALA A 236 13.16 -12.18 -0.68
N VAL A 237 13.37 -10.86 -0.80
CA VAL A 237 14.41 -10.29 -1.68
C VAL A 237 15.78 -10.24 -0.99
N LEU A 238 15.83 -9.88 0.29
CA LEU A 238 17.07 -9.61 1.01
C LEU A 238 17.77 -10.88 1.53
N GLU A 239 17.02 -11.95 1.82
CA GLU A 239 17.60 -13.21 2.32
C GLU A 239 18.53 -13.89 1.30
N PRO A 240 18.13 -14.09 0.02
CA PRO A 240 19.06 -14.56 -1.00
C PRO A 240 20.26 -13.63 -1.16
N ALA A 241 20.04 -12.30 -1.13
CA ALA A 241 21.12 -11.32 -1.26
C ALA A 241 22.20 -11.54 -0.18
N VAL A 242 21.80 -11.63 1.09
CA VAL A 242 22.72 -11.85 2.21
C VAL A 242 23.43 -13.19 2.08
N ARG A 243 22.75 -14.27 1.67
CA ARG A 243 23.37 -15.59 1.44
C ARG A 243 24.45 -15.56 0.36
N HIS A 244 24.26 -14.75 -0.69
CA HIS A 244 25.25 -14.52 -1.74
C HIS A 244 26.32 -13.46 -1.40
N GLY A 245 26.30 -12.92 -0.18
CA GLY A 245 27.22 -11.85 0.21
C GLY A 245 26.95 -10.50 -0.45
N VAL A 246 25.77 -10.35 -1.07
CA VAL A 246 25.28 -9.07 -1.63
C VAL A 246 24.62 -8.26 -0.51
N ARG A 247 24.92 -6.97 -0.47
CA ARG A 247 24.34 -6.01 0.47
C ARG A 247 23.83 -4.79 -0.29
N VAL A 248 23.13 -3.90 0.41
CA VAL A 248 22.73 -2.59 -0.09
C VAL A 248 23.92 -1.89 -0.75
N ALA A 249 23.70 -1.31 -1.92
CA ALA A 249 24.76 -0.66 -2.69
C ALA A 249 25.40 0.48 -1.87
N PRO A 250 26.74 0.69 -1.91
CA PRO A 250 27.44 1.59 -0.99
C PRO A 250 26.97 3.06 -0.94
N ARG A 251 26.29 3.52 -1.99
CA ARG A 251 25.78 4.90 -2.10
C ARG A 251 24.31 5.05 -1.70
N VAL A 252 23.63 3.95 -1.41
CA VAL A 252 22.20 3.92 -1.11
C VAL A 252 21.99 3.88 0.40
N ALA A 253 21.23 4.84 0.92
CA ALA A 253 20.64 4.73 2.25
C ALA A 253 19.32 3.97 2.13
N PHE A 254 19.26 2.76 2.70
CA PHE A 254 18.05 1.93 2.68
C PHE A 254 17.38 1.92 4.05
N TYR A 255 16.14 2.38 4.11
CA TYR A 255 15.33 2.43 5.33
C TYR A 255 14.16 1.47 5.23
N ILE A 256 13.92 0.66 6.27
CA ILE A 256 12.69 -0.13 6.42
C ILE A 256 11.97 0.35 7.68
N GLN A 257 10.73 0.82 7.51
CA GLN A 257 9.90 1.30 8.61
C GLN A 257 8.80 0.30 8.92
N PHE A 258 8.57 0.04 10.22
CA PHE A 258 7.43 -0.76 10.67
C PHE A 258 6.15 0.07 10.68
N GLY A 259 5.02 -0.51 10.24
CA GLY A 259 3.75 0.22 10.18
C GLY A 259 3.01 0.25 11.50
N SER A 260 3.33 -0.67 12.41
CA SER A 260 2.79 -0.76 13.77
C SER A 260 3.71 -1.59 14.65
N ASP A 261 3.50 -1.54 15.97
CA ASP A 261 4.19 -2.44 16.91
C ASP A 261 3.91 -3.93 16.62
N ARG A 262 2.73 -4.24 16.07
CA ARG A 262 2.38 -5.61 15.65
C ARG A 262 3.27 -6.06 14.48
N VAL A 263 3.52 -5.18 13.50
CA VAL A 263 4.42 -5.49 12.38
C VAL A 263 5.87 -5.61 12.86
N ARG A 264 6.31 -4.75 13.79
CA ARG A 264 7.65 -4.86 14.39
C ARG A 264 7.84 -6.23 15.07
N ARG A 265 6.88 -6.65 15.91
CA ARG A 265 6.92 -7.98 16.53
C ARG A 265 6.92 -9.12 15.53
N HIS A 266 6.12 -9.02 14.45
CA HIS A 266 6.17 -10.00 13.35
C HIS A 266 7.58 -10.11 12.76
N ALA A 267 8.23 -8.98 12.49
CA ALA A 267 9.60 -8.98 11.98
C ALA A 267 10.62 -9.55 12.99
N GLU A 268 10.45 -9.31 14.29
CA GLU A 268 11.26 -9.91 15.37
C GLU A 268 11.10 -11.44 15.42
N GLU A 269 9.86 -11.93 15.48
CA GLU A 269 9.53 -13.36 15.55
C GLU A 269 10.05 -14.14 14.33
N ARG A 270 10.09 -13.49 13.17
CA ARG A 270 10.58 -14.07 11.91
C ARG A 270 12.09 -13.95 11.72
N GLY A 271 12.81 -13.29 12.63
CA GLY A 271 14.25 -13.04 12.51
C GLY A 271 14.62 -12.00 11.44
N TYR A 272 13.64 -11.27 10.93
CA TYR A 272 13.85 -10.29 9.86
C TYR A 272 14.69 -9.09 10.30
N ILE A 273 14.65 -8.74 11.59
CA ILE A 273 15.45 -7.62 12.13
C ILE A 273 16.94 -7.81 11.82
N GLU A 274 17.48 -8.99 12.13
CA GLU A 274 18.89 -9.30 11.90
C GLU A 274 19.19 -9.49 10.42
N LEU A 275 18.27 -10.08 9.66
CA LEU A 275 18.38 -10.19 8.21
C LEU A 275 18.48 -8.81 7.53
N PHE A 276 17.59 -7.88 7.87
CA PHE A 276 17.54 -6.55 7.26
C PHE A 276 18.80 -5.75 7.58
N ARG A 277 19.28 -5.82 8.83
CA ARG A 277 20.56 -5.22 9.23
C ARG A 277 21.74 -5.86 8.51
N ALA A 278 21.74 -7.20 8.36
CA ALA A 278 22.78 -7.91 7.62
C ALA A 278 22.79 -7.52 6.13
N ALA A 279 21.63 -7.23 5.54
CA ALA A 279 21.56 -6.69 4.18
C ALA A 279 22.05 -5.23 4.08
N GLY A 280 22.08 -4.49 5.19
CA GLY A 280 22.52 -3.09 5.24
C GLY A 280 21.37 -2.07 5.32
N ALA A 281 20.16 -2.51 5.69
CA ALA A 281 19.03 -1.61 5.91
C ALA A 281 19.07 -1.00 7.33
N GLU A 282 18.68 0.27 7.44
CA GLU A 282 18.39 0.94 8.70
C GLU A 282 16.90 0.76 9.05
N LEU A 283 16.61 0.38 10.29
CA LEU A 283 15.25 0.10 10.74
C LEU A 283 14.66 1.30 11.47
N LEU A 284 13.42 1.66 11.10
CA LEU A 284 12.70 2.79 11.67
C LEU A 284 11.48 2.33 12.46
N GLU A 285 11.29 2.96 13.62
CA GLU A 285 10.14 2.71 14.49
C GLU A 285 8.81 3.14 13.85
N PRO A 286 7.67 2.61 14.36
CA PRO A 286 6.35 2.93 13.83
C PRO A 286 6.00 4.41 13.81
N ALA A 287 5.88 4.98 12.60
CA ALA A 287 5.44 6.35 12.36
C ALA A 287 5.07 6.55 10.88
N CYS A 288 4.44 7.69 10.53
CA CYS A 288 4.21 8.05 9.13
C CYS A 288 5.50 8.32 8.34
N GLY A 289 6.56 8.80 9.02
CA GLY A 289 7.91 8.89 8.47
C GLY A 289 8.05 9.74 7.20
N ALA A 290 9.00 9.33 6.35
CA ALA A 290 9.34 10.03 5.11
C ALA A 290 8.16 10.18 4.14
N CYS A 291 7.10 9.37 4.27
CA CYS A 291 5.88 9.48 3.46
C CYS A 291 5.24 10.88 3.52
N ILE A 292 5.41 11.59 4.64
CA ILE A 292 4.92 12.97 4.85
C ILE A 292 6.07 13.98 4.95
N GLY A 293 7.29 13.57 4.56
CA GLY A 293 8.49 14.39 4.67
C GLY A 293 9.04 14.53 6.10
N ALA A 294 8.72 13.58 6.99
CA ALA A 294 9.14 13.62 8.38
C ALA A 294 10.16 12.50 8.70
N GLY A 295 11.42 12.87 8.93
CA GLY A 295 12.45 11.94 9.40
C GLY A 295 13.22 11.20 8.28
N PRO A 296 14.00 10.16 8.65
CA PRO A 296 14.89 9.44 7.73
C PRO A 296 14.14 8.81 6.55
N GLY A 297 14.81 8.73 5.39
CA GLY A 297 14.21 8.36 4.11
C GLY A 297 13.68 9.54 3.28
N THR A 298 13.63 10.74 3.87
CA THR A 298 13.33 12.00 3.17
C THR A 298 14.58 12.51 2.47
N SER A 299 14.46 12.96 1.22
CA SER A 299 15.58 13.62 0.53
C SER A 299 15.95 14.95 1.21
N THR A 300 17.22 15.32 1.18
CA THR A 300 17.72 16.60 1.73
C THR A 300 18.30 17.52 0.67
N ARG A 301 18.57 17.00 -0.53
CA ARG A 301 19.09 17.76 -1.67
C ARG A 301 18.26 17.53 -2.95
N PRO A 302 18.14 18.53 -3.84
CA PRO A 302 17.36 18.41 -5.08
C PRO A 302 17.89 17.36 -6.07
N ASP A 303 19.18 17.04 -6.02
CA ASP A 303 19.82 16.06 -6.90
C ASP A 303 19.53 14.60 -6.50
N GLN A 304 19.10 14.36 -5.26
CA GLN A 304 18.86 13.01 -4.75
C GLN A 304 17.67 12.33 -5.43
N VAL A 305 17.83 11.04 -5.68
CA VAL A 305 16.79 10.14 -6.18
C VAL A 305 16.39 9.15 -5.11
N THR A 306 15.09 9.11 -4.81
CA THR A 306 14.48 8.17 -3.87
C THR A 306 13.60 7.18 -4.62
N VAL A 307 13.70 5.89 -4.31
CA VAL A 307 12.66 4.90 -4.61
C VAL A 307 11.91 4.57 -3.32
N SER A 308 10.58 4.64 -3.35
CA SER A 308 9.76 4.62 -2.15
C SER A 308 8.56 3.68 -2.30
N ALA A 309 8.26 2.91 -1.25
CA ALA A 309 7.06 2.10 -1.17
C ALA A 309 5.79 2.92 -0.80
N ALA A 310 5.93 4.24 -0.63
CA ALA A 310 4.81 5.15 -0.33
C ALA A 310 3.84 5.31 -1.52
N ASN A 311 2.74 6.03 -1.30
CA ASN A 311 1.66 6.23 -2.27
C ASN A 311 1.66 7.59 -2.98
N ARG A 312 2.47 8.57 -2.54
CA ARG A 312 2.52 9.92 -3.14
C ARG A 312 3.96 10.39 -3.38
N ASN A 313 4.20 10.98 -4.55
CA ASN A 313 5.49 11.52 -4.97
C ASN A 313 5.40 12.93 -5.60
N TYR A 314 4.38 13.72 -5.23
CA TYR A 314 4.30 15.12 -5.63
C TYR A 314 5.54 15.91 -5.19
N PRO A 315 5.95 16.95 -5.93
CA PRO A 315 7.11 17.76 -5.55
C PRO A 315 7.02 18.28 -4.11
N GLY A 316 8.10 18.12 -3.34
CA GLY A 316 8.17 18.53 -1.94
C GLY A 316 7.51 17.57 -0.93
N ARG A 317 6.83 16.49 -1.39
CA ARG A 317 6.15 15.55 -0.48
C ARG A 317 7.11 14.79 0.44
N SER A 318 8.29 14.43 -0.06
CA SER A 318 9.33 13.70 0.69
C SER A 318 10.70 14.32 0.42
N GLY A 319 10.78 15.62 0.70
CA GLY A 319 11.99 16.43 0.50
C GLY A 319 12.09 17.01 -0.91
N PRO A 320 13.21 17.69 -1.22
CA PRO A 320 13.39 18.44 -2.46
C PRO A 320 13.81 17.59 -3.67
N GLY A 321 14.18 16.32 -3.46
CA GLY A 321 14.65 15.40 -4.51
C GLY A 321 13.53 14.77 -5.34
N ARG A 322 13.93 13.87 -6.24
CA ARG A 322 13.01 13.12 -7.11
C ARG A 322 12.58 11.82 -6.44
N VAL A 323 11.28 11.55 -6.40
CA VAL A 323 10.73 10.35 -5.75
C VAL A 323 10.01 9.47 -6.76
N TYR A 324 10.48 8.24 -6.90
CA TYR A 324 9.84 7.15 -7.64
C TYR A 324 9.04 6.30 -6.67
N LEU A 325 7.84 5.86 -7.06
CA LEU A 325 7.04 4.95 -6.25
C LEU A 325 7.07 3.55 -6.83
N ALA A 326 7.30 2.54 -6.00
CA ALA A 326 7.34 1.15 -6.44
C ALA A 326 6.83 0.20 -5.34
N SER A 327 6.70 -1.08 -5.65
CA SER A 327 6.37 -2.11 -4.65
C SER A 327 7.53 -2.35 -3.67
N PRO A 328 7.27 -2.90 -2.47
CA PRO A 328 8.31 -3.32 -1.52
C PRO A 328 9.44 -4.14 -2.17
N ALA A 329 9.08 -5.07 -3.05
CA ALA A 329 10.04 -5.92 -3.76
C ALA A 329 10.97 -5.12 -4.68
N VAL A 330 10.41 -4.19 -5.46
CA VAL A 330 11.19 -3.30 -6.34
C VAL A 330 12.07 -2.34 -5.51
N VAL A 331 11.59 -1.84 -4.38
CA VAL A 331 12.39 -0.99 -3.47
C VAL A 331 13.60 -1.75 -2.93
N ALA A 332 13.42 -2.97 -2.43
CA ALA A 332 14.52 -3.79 -1.93
C ALA A 332 15.50 -4.17 -3.04
N ALA A 333 15.01 -4.60 -4.21
CA ALA A 333 15.85 -4.93 -5.35
C ALA A 333 16.67 -3.71 -5.81
N SER A 334 16.04 -2.54 -5.87
CA SER A 334 16.72 -1.30 -6.23
C SER A 334 17.77 -0.89 -5.19
N ALA A 335 17.52 -1.12 -3.89
CA ALA A 335 18.47 -0.85 -2.82
C ALA A 335 19.75 -1.70 -2.95
N LEU A 336 19.61 -2.97 -3.33
CA LEU A 336 20.74 -3.87 -3.59
C LEU A 336 21.48 -3.48 -4.87
N ALA A 337 20.75 -3.12 -5.93
CA ALA A 337 21.34 -2.80 -7.24
C ALA A 337 22.02 -1.41 -7.29
N GLY A 338 21.56 -0.44 -6.49
CA GLY A 338 21.97 0.96 -6.60
C GLY A 338 21.30 1.74 -7.73
N THR A 339 20.43 1.08 -8.49
CA THR A 339 19.61 1.64 -9.56
C THR A 339 18.20 1.09 -9.47
N LEU A 340 17.22 1.75 -10.08
CA LEU A 340 15.87 1.18 -10.22
C LEU A 340 15.93 -0.19 -10.90
N ALA A 341 15.50 -1.22 -10.16
CA ALA A 341 15.56 -2.60 -10.59
C ALA A 341 14.40 -3.41 -9.97
N ALA A 342 13.90 -4.38 -10.73
CA ALA A 342 13.01 -5.41 -10.22
C ALA A 342 13.85 -6.63 -9.74
N PRO A 343 13.28 -7.53 -8.91
CA PRO A 343 14.03 -8.67 -8.37
C PRO A 343 14.66 -9.58 -9.43
N ASP A 344 14.05 -9.70 -10.61
CA ASP A 344 14.54 -10.50 -11.73
C ASP A 344 15.81 -9.96 -12.39
N ALA A 345 16.19 -8.72 -12.10
CA ALA A 345 17.43 -8.10 -12.57
C ALA A 345 18.63 -8.30 -11.60
N LEU A 346 18.40 -8.92 -10.44
CA LEU A 346 19.46 -9.18 -9.46
C LEU A 346 20.36 -10.36 -9.90
N PRO A 347 21.64 -10.39 -9.49
CA PRO A 347 22.60 -11.40 -9.94
C PRO A 347 22.33 -12.83 -9.44
N PHE A 348 21.36 -13.00 -8.54
CA PHE A 348 20.90 -14.28 -7.97
C PHE A 348 19.40 -14.53 -8.25
N ALA A 349 18.86 -13.91 -9.30
CA ALA A 349 17.44 -13.95 -9.63
C ALA A 349 16.92 -15.36 -9.96
N GLU A 350 17.80 -16.33 -10.24
CA GLU A 350 17.42 -17.72 -10.43
C GLU A 350 16.78 -18.36 -9.18
N GLU A 351 17.04 -17.86 -7.97
CA GLU A 351 16.40 -18.34 -6.75
C GLU A 351 14.92 -17.92 -6.60
N PHE A 352 14.47 -16.99 -7.44
CA PHE A 352 13.10 -16.49 -7.44
C PHE A 352 12.15 -17.28 -8.35
N ARG A 353 12.66 -18.27 -9.09
CA ARG A 353 11.94 -19.00 -10.15
C ARG A 353 11.32 -20.31 -9.70
#